data_AF-A0A9W6YF40-F1
#
_entry.id   AF-A0A9W6YF40-F1
#
_cell.length_a   1.000
_cell.length_b   1.000
_cell.length_c   1.000
_cell.angle_alpha   90.00
_cell.angle_beta   90.00
_cell.angle_gamma   90.00
#
_symmetry.space_group_name_H-M   'P 1'
#
loop_
_entity.id
_entity.type
_entity.pdbx_description
1 polymer ?
#
loop_
_entity_poly.entity_id
_entity_poly.type
_entity_poly.pdbx_seq_one_letter_code
_entity_poly.pdbx_strand_id
1 'polypeptide(L)'
;MSPPLPTHQFRDHARELAKQRVVRVFREDGDWRLAAVHNDVPYGTARRAVLSGAAPSKPRGGVRPSTVKMTVDACAKLVEYLDEDCRMTLTDTCGGLQSDMGLRVGKASVHRALQRMLYSTK
;
A
#
# COMPACT_ATOMS: atom_id res chain seq x y z
N MET A 1 18.87 -15.51 -33.47
CA MET A 1 17.88 -15.82 -32.41
C MET A 1 18.34 -15.12 -31.14
N SER A 2 17.62 -14.09 -30.69
CA SER A 2 17.92 -13.41 -29.42
C SER A 2 17.31 -14.20 -28.26
N PRO A 3 18.01 -14.35 -27.12
CA PRO A 3 17.46 -15.06 -25.97
C PRO A 3 16.24 -14.32 -25.39
N PRO A 4 15.25 -15.03 -24.82
CA PRO A 4 14.05 -14.41 -24.25
C PRO A 4 14.43 -13.51 -23.07
N LEU A 5 13.86 -12.30 -23.04
CA LEU A 5 14.09 -11.35 -21.95
C LEU A 5 13.59 -11.93 -20.62
N PRO A 6 14.38 -11.86 -19.53
CA PRO A 6 13.96 -12.39 -18.24
C PRO A 6 12.74 -11.63 -17.70
N THR A 7 11.69 -12.37 -17.34
CA THR A 7 10.46 -11.88 -16.71
C THR A 7 10.75 -11.14 -15.40
N HIS A 8 9.88 -10.20 -15.00
CA HIS A 8 10.04 -9.38 -13.80
C HIS A 8 10.34 -10.20 -12.53
N GLN A 9 9.67 -11.34 -12.36
CA GLN A 9 9.86 -12.24 -11.22
C GLN A 9 11.27 -12.83 -11.13
N PHE A 10 11.89 -13.17 -12.28
CA PHE A 10 13.26 -13.69 -12.30
C PHE A 10 14.29 -12.63 -11.89
N ARG A 11 14.06 -11.38 -12.30
CA ARG A 11 14.92 -10.25 -11.92
C ARG A 11 14.83 -9.94 -10.43
N ASP A 12 13.62 -10.00 -9.87
CA ASP A 12 13.41 -9.81 -8.43
C ASP A 12 14.08 -10.91 -7.62
N HIS A 13 13.93 -12.17 -8.05
CA HIS A 13 14.56 -13.31 -7.39
C HIS A 13 16.08 -13.24 -7.43
N ALA A 14 16.67 -12.93 -8.59
CA ALA A 14 18.11 -12.75 -8.74
C ALA A 14 18.64 -11.62 -7.83
N ARG A 15 17.92 -10.50 -7.77
CA ARG A 15 18.25 -9.38 -6.90
C ARG A 15 18.18 -9.74 -5.42
N GLU A 16 17.23 -10.59 -5.03
CA GLU A 16 17.12 -11.03 -3.63
C GLU A 16 18.25 -11.99 -3.25
N LEU A 17 18.60 -12.92 -4.13
CA LEU A 17 19.76 -13.80 -3.95
C LEU A 17 21.07 -12.99 -3.82
N ALA A 18 21.25 -11.95 -4.64
CA ALA A 18 22.40 -11.06 -4.56
C ALA A 18 22.52 -10.38 -3.17
N LYS A 19 21.40 -9.89 -2.61
CA LYS A 19 21.37 -9.34 -1.25
C LYS A 19 21.67 -10.38 -0.18
N GLN A 20 21.12 -11.60 -0.31
CA GLN A 20 21.35 -12.67 0.66
C GLN A 20 22.82 -13.05 0.75
N ARG A 21 23.54 -13.07 -0.38
CA ARG A 21 24.99 -13.32 -0.41
C ARG A 21 25.76 -12.23 0.35
N VAL A 22 25.42 -10.96 0.15
CA VAL A 22 26.02 -9.83 0.89
C VAL A 22 25.76 -9.95 2.39
N VAL A 23 24.53 -10.27 2.79
CA VAL A 23 24.17 -10.43 4.20
C VAL A 23 24.86 -11.63 4.83
N ARG A 24 25.04 -12.73 4.09
CA ARG A 24 25.79 -13.90 4.56
C ARG A 24 27.24 -13.54 4.88
N VAL A 25 27.93 -12.86 3.96
CA VAL A 25 29.32 -12.41 4.19
C VAL A 25 29.42 -11.51 5.42
N PHE A 26 28.44 -10.62 5.63
CA PHE A 26 28.40 -9.81 6.85
C PHE A 26 28.24 -10.64 8.14
N ARG A 27 27.44 -11.71 8.11
CA ARG A 27 27.25 -12.61 9.26
C ARG A 27 28.49 -13.45 9.57
N GLU A 28 29.34 -13.68 8.57
CA GLU A 28 30.61 -14.40 8.68
C GLU A 28 31.79 -13.44 8.97
N ASP A 29 31.50 -12.22 9.44
CA ASP A 29 32.48 -11.14 9.73
C ASP A 29 33.39 -10.76 8.54
N GLY A 30 32.94 -11.04 7.31
CA GLY A 30 33.66 -10.73 6.08
C GLY A 30 33.37 -9.34 5.50
N ASP A 31 34.12 -8.96 4.46
CA ASP A 31 33.92 -7.69 3.75
C ASP A 31 32.68 -7.73 2.84
N TRP A 32 31.54 -7.39 3.42
CA TRP A 32 30.27 -7.29 2.71
C TRP A 32 30.24 -6.19 1.64
N ARG A 33 31.12 -5.17 1.71
CA ARG A 33 31.19 -4.11 0.69
C ARG A 33 31.80 -4.65 -0.59
N LEU A 34 32.85 -5.46 -0.46
CA LEU A 34 33.44 -6.18 -1.58
C LEU A 34 32.44 -7.20 -2.17
N ALA A 35 31.72 -7.92 -1.32
CA ALA A 35 30.65 -8.82 -1.77
C ALA A 35 29.53 -8.09 -2.53
N ALA A 36 29.22 -6.85 -2.16
CA ALA A 36 28.24 -6.03 -2.86
C ALA A 36 28.68 -5.67 -4.29
N VAL A 37 29.97 -5.32 -4.46
CA VAL A 37 30.56 -5.07 -5.79
C VAL A 37 30.49 -6.33 -6.65
N HIS A 38 30.88 -7.49 -6.11
CA HIS A 38 30.84 -8.76 -6.85
C HIS A 38 29.45 -9.27 -7.22
N ASN A 39 28.39 -8.80 -6.54
CA ASN A 39 27.01 -9.21 -6.81
C ASN A 39 26.18 -8.08 -7.45
N ASP A 40 26.83 -7.04 -7.96
CA ASP A 40 26.18 -5.88 -8.59
C ASP A 40 25.09 -5.23 -7.71
N VAL A 41 25.31 -5.23 -6.39
CA VAL A 41 24.40 -4.62 -5.41
C VAL A 41 24.89 -3.21 -5.10
N PRO A 42 24.07 -2.16 -5.36
CA PRO A 42 24.46 -0.79 -5.01
C PRO A 42 24.74 -0.66 -3.51
N TYR A 43 25.78 0.10 -3.14
CA TYR A 43 26.23 0.28 -1.76
C TYR A 43 25.08 0.59 -0.78
N GLY A 44 24.21 1.54 -1.12
CA GLY A 44 23.07 1.90 -0.27
C GLY A 44 22.06 0.76 -0.08
N THR A 45 21.90 -0.12 -1.07
CA THR A 45 21.06 -1.32 -0.96
C THR A 45 21.73 -2.38 -0.09
N ALA A 46 23.02 -2.61 -0.29
CA ALA A 46 23.82 -3.54 0.51
C ALA A 46 23.83 -3.14 2.00
N ARG A 47 24.10 -1.86 2.30
CA ARG A 47 24.06 -1.31 3.66
C ARG A 47 22.71 -1.52 4.33
N ARG A 48 21.61 -1.25 3.63
CA ARG A 48 20.25 -1.47 4.16
C ARG A 48 19.98 -2.95 4.40
N ALA A 49 20.42 -3.84 3.51
CA ALA A 49 20.22 -5.28 3.66
C ALA A 49 20.94 -5.85 4.90
N VAL A 50 22.19 -5.41 5.09
CA VAL A 50 23.01 -5.74 6.26
C VAL A 50 22.40 -5.23 7.55
N LEU A 51 22.03 -3.94 7.60
CA LEU A 51 21.41 -3.33 8.78
C LEU A 51 20.02 -3.90 9.10
N SER A 52 19.26 -4.33 8.10
CA SER A 52 17.92 -4.89 8.27
C SER A 52 17.92 -6.40 8.57
N GLY A 53 19.09 -7.04 8.68
CA GLY A 53 19.22 -8.40 9.22
C GLY A 53 18.59 -9.54 8.40
N ALA A 54 18.60 -9.46 7.07
CA ALA A 54 17.88 -10.40 6.17
C ALA A 54 16.35 -10.42 6.34
N ALA A 55 15.75 -9.43 7.01
CA ALA A 55 14.29 -9.32 7.04
C ALA A 55 13.78 -9.24 5.58
N PRO A 56 12.76 -10.04 5.22
CA PRO A 56 12.19 -9.99 3.88
C PRO A 56 11.73 -8.56 3.58
N SER A 57 11.89 -8.13 2.33
CA SER A 57 11.40 -6.81 1.94
C SER A 57 9.92 -6.71 2.28
N LYS A 58 9.53 -5.68 3.04
CA LYS A 58 8.12 -5.44 3.33
C LYS A 58 7.33 -5.39 2.02
N PRO A 59 6.14 -6.01 1.96
CA PRO A 59 5.30 -5.92 0.78
C PRO A 59 5.13 -4.44 0.41
N ARG A 60 5.39 -4.13 -0.86
CA ARG A 60 5.27 -2.77 -1.38
C ARG A 60 3.80 -2.50 -1.67
N GLY A 61 3.29 -1.42 -1.11
CA GLY A 61 1.88 -1.06 -1.24
C GLY A 61 0.97 -1.82 -0.28
N GLY A 62 -0.29 -1.43 -0.26
CA GLY A 62 -1.29 -1.94 0.64
C GLY A 62 -2.31 -0.87 1.00
N VAL A 63 -3.57 -1.26 1.09
CA VAL A 63 -4.62 -0.42 1.65
C VAL A 63 -4.47 -0.46 3.17
N ARG A 64 -4.45 0.69 3.83
CA ARG A 64 -4.41 0.72 5.30
C ARG A 64 -5.71 0.09 5.83
N PRO A 65 -5.67 -0.73 6.90
CA PRO A 65 -6.88 -1.29 7.51
C PRO A 65 -7.89 -0.21 7.94
N SER A 66 -7.41 0.99 8.26
CA SER A 66 -8.24 2.16 8.59
C SER A 66 -8.90 2.83 7.38
N THR A 67 -8.56 2.41 6.16
CA THR A 67 -9.17 2.94 4.93
C THR A 67 -10.39 2.09 4.59
N VAL A 68 -11.53 2.42 5.19
CA VAL A 68 -12.82 1.85 4.81
C VAL A 68 -13.23 2.45 3.46
N LYS A 69 -13.37 1.60 2.45
CA LYS A 69 -13.97 2.00 1.17
C LYS A 69 -15.47 2.20 1.41
N MET A 70 -16.01 3.32 0.95
CA MET A 70 -17.45 3.54 0.96
C MET A 70 -18.12 2.43 0.14
N THR A 71 -18.96 1.65 0.80
CA THR A 71 -19.72 0.56 0.19
C THR A 71 -20.90 1.13 -0.59
N VAL A 72 -21.50 0.32 -1.46
CA VAL A 72 -22.70 0.72 -2.21
C VAL A 72 -23.84 1.05 -1.25
N ASP A 73 -24.05 0.21 -0.23
CA ASP A 73 -25.09 0.42 0.79
C ASP A 73 -24.85 1.70 1.59
N ALA A 74 -23.60 2.00 1.95
CA ALA A 74 -23.27 3.25 2.63
C ALA A 74 -23.57 4.46 1.72
N CYS A 75 -23.26 4.36 0.42
CA CYS A 75 -23.62 5.40 -0.54
C CYS A 75 -25.14 5.53 -0.73
N ALA A 76 -25.91 4.44 -0.69
CA ALA A 76 -27.38 4.49 -0.73
C ALA A 76 -27.93 5.22 0.50
N LYS A 77 -27.40 4.92 1.69
CA LYS A 77 -27.77 5.62 2.92
C LYS A 77 -27.42 7.12 2.88
N LEU A 78 -26.32 7.49 2.22
CA LEU A 78 -26.01 8.90 1.95
C LEU A 78 -27.08 9.60 1.10
N VAL A 79 -27.67 8.92 0.12
CA VAL A 79 -28.78 9.47 -0.68
C VAL A 79 -30.01 9.65 0.20
N GLU A 80 -30.38 8.63 0.98
CA GLU A 80 -31.53 8.71 1.89
C GLU A 80 -31.42 9.90 2.84
N TYR A 81 -30.27 10.11 3.47
CA TYR A 81 -30.07 11.27 4.35
C TYR A 81 -30.21 12.61 3.63
N LEU A 82 -29.74 12.72 2.38
CA LEU A 82 -29.84 13.96 1.61
C LEU A 82 -31.25 14.21 1.07
N ASP A 83 -32.00 13.15 0.77
CA ASP A 83 -33.41 13.22 0.36
C ASP A 83 -34.29 13.64 1.56
N GLU A 84 -33.95 13.17 2.77
CA GLU A 84 -34.61 13.58 4.02
C GLU A 84 -34.26 15.02 4.44
N ASP A 85 -32.98 15.36 4.48
CA ASP A 85 -32.49 16.71 4.77
C ASP A 85 -31.21 17.04 3.98
N CYS A 86 -31.36 17.83 2.92
CA CYS A 86 -30.22 18.25 2.10
C CYS A 86 -29.25 19.21 2.80
N ARG A 87 -29.57 19.70 4.01
CA ARG A 87 -28.71 20.57 4.83
C ARG A 87 -27.85 19.80 5.82
N MET A 88 -28.01 18.48 5.89
CA MET A 88 -27.25 17.62 6.80
C MET A 88 -25.74 17.84 6.61
N THR A 89 -25.01 18.10 7.71
CA THR A 89 -23.58 18.35 7.60
C THR A 89 -22.80 17.05 7.46
N LEU A 90 -21.58 17.10 6.92
CA LEU A 90 -20.69 15.92 6.86
C LEU A 90 -20.44 15.28 8.24
N THR A 91 -20.55 16.05 9.32
CA THR A 91 -20.41 15.53 10.68
C THR A 91 -21.60 14.66 11.05
N ASP A 92 -22.81 15.14 10.77
CA ASP A 92 -24.06 14.45 11.04
C ASP A 92 -24.15 13.18 10.21
N THR A 93 -23.76 13.25 8.94
CA THR A 93 -23.69 12.08 8.04
C THR A 93 -22.71 11.02 8.54
N CYS A 94 -21.54 11.42 9.05
CA CYS A 94 -20.60 10.49 9.69
C CYS A 94 -21.22 9.83 10.94
N GLY A 95 -21.95 10.60 11.75
CA GLY A 95 -22.67 10.10 12.91
C GLY A 95 -23.78 9.11 12.52
N GLY A 96 -24.59 9.45 11.52
CA GLY A 96 -25.64 8.60 10.97
C GLY A 96 -25.09 7.26 10.48
N LEU A 97 -24.05 7.26 9.65
CA LEU A 97 -23.42 6.02 9.18
C LEU A 97 -22.84 5.16 10.32
N GLN A 98 -22.34 5.79 11.38
CA GLN A 98 -21.86 5.08 12.56
C GLN A 98 -23.03 4.46 13.34
N SER A 99 -24.13 5.19 13.50
CA SER A 99 -25.32 4.73 14.24
C SER A 99 -26.07 3.63 13.48
N ASP A 100 -26.32 3.83 12.19
CA ASP A 100 -27.20 2.97 11.40
C ASP A 100 -26.48 1.74 10.83
N MET A 101 -25.18 1.87 10.52
CA MET A 101 -24.41 0.82 9.83
C MET A 101 -23.15 0.38 10.59
N GLY A 102 -22.84 1.00 11.74
CA GLY A 102 -21.59 0.73 12.46
C GLY A 102 -20.33 1.25 11.74
N LEU A 103 -20.47 2.04 10.67
CA LEU A 103 -19.37 2.44 9.81
C LEU A 103 -18.68 3.71 10.31
N ARG A 104 -17.49 3.55 10.89
CA ARG A 104 -16.66 4.68 11.33
C ARG A 104 -15.90 5.30 10.15
N VAL A 105 -16.49 6.31 9.52
CA VAL A 105 -15.89 7.03 8.38
C VAL A 105 -15.54 8.47 8.72
N GLY A 106 -14.51 9.01 8.08
CA GLY A 106 -14.14 10.42 8.21
C GLY A 106 -14.89 11.30 7.21
N LYS A 107 -15.01 12.60 7.52
CA LYS A 107 -15.65 13.61 6.66
C LYS A 107 -15.12 13.61 5.22
N ALA A 108 -13.80 13.43 5.06
CA ALA A 108 -13.17 13.38 3.74
C ALA A 108 -13.57 12.14 2.90
N SER A 109 -13.98 11.04 3.53
CA SER A 109 -14.51 9.87 2.83
C SER A 109 -15.94 10.11 2.35
N VAL A 110 -16.78 10.66 3.22
CA VAL A 110 -18.16 11.06 2.89
C VAL A 110 -18.16 12.10 1.78
N HIS A 111 -17.38 13.18 1.91
CA HIS A 111 -17.23 14.22 0.89
C HIS A 111 -16.80 13.64 -0.46
N ARG A 112 -15.79 12.75 -0.49
CA ARG A 112 -15.35 12.12 -1.73
C ARG A 112 -16.40 11.18 -2.33
N ALA A 113 -17.19 10.51 -1.52
CA ALA A 113 -18.31 9.69 -2.01
C ALA A 113 -19.38 10.57 -2.65
N LEU A 114 -19.83 11.62 -1.95
CA LEU A 114 -20.80 12.58 -2.48
C LEU A 114 -20.32 13.23 -3.78
N GLN A 115 -19.07 13.69 -3.83
CA GLN A 115 -18.48 14.22 -5.07
C GLN A 115 -18.47 13.19 -6.21
N ARG A 116 -18.10 11.94 -5.92
CA ARG A 116 -18.13 10.88 -6.94
C ARG A 116 -19.54 10.60 -7.42
N MET A 117 -20.54 10.62 -6.53
CA MET A 117 -21.93 10.41 -6.90
C MET A 117 -22.46 11.54 -7.78
N LEU A 118 -22.06 12.79 -7.51
CA LEU A 118 -22.47 13.96 -8.29
C LEU A 118 -21.80 14.01 -9.67
N TYR A 119 -20.50 13.71 -9.75
CA TYR A 119 -19.69 13.84 -10.97
C TYR A 119 -19.41 12.51 -11.67
N SER A 120 -20.08 11.42 -11.28
CA SER A 120 -20.05 10.16 -12.02
C SER A 120 -20.90 10.32 -13.28
N THR A 121 -20.25 10.57 -14.41
CA THR A 121 -20.89 10.46 -15.73
C THR A 121 -21.45 9.05 -15.94
N LYS A 122 -22.73 8.96 -16.35
CA LYS A 122 -23.33 7.70 -16.83
C LYS A 122 -22.70 7.27 -18.15
#